data_AF-A0A5R8U9U3-F1
#
_entry.id   AF-A0A5R8U9U3-F1
#
_cell.length_a   1.000
_cell.length_b   1.000
_cell.length_c   1.000
_cell.angle_alpha   90.00
_cell.angle_beta   90.00
_cell.angle_gamma   90.00
#
_symmetry.space_group_name_H-M   'P 1'
#
loop_
_entity.id
_entity.type
_entity.pdbx_description
1 polymer ?
#
loop_
_entity_poly.entity_id
_entity_poly.type
_entity_poly.pdbx_seq_one_letter_code
_entity_poly.pdbx_strand_id
1 'polypeptide(L)'
;MPNLLGFSLGGFAMWIAIGDEAFKKIITGDEESENGEVEYSPYMSVNATFVHFILLQLLTIITALVTKAYSSILINNAFMYYYLGVAYRYVLLTFSFFAYFIFIYSVFSALAAVFAIFRVSSWYNTFMTLRNKQDNSKNNKEE
;
A
#
# COMPACT_ATOMS: atom_id res chain seq x y z
N MET A 1 15.79 -0.70 -5.22
CA MET A 1 14.68 -0.57 -4.27
C MET A 1 14.05 -1.89 -3.75
N PRO A 2 14.74 -3.06 -3.69
CA PRO A 2 14.19 -4.24 -2.98
C PRO A 2 13.91 -3.99 -1.49
N ASN A 3 14.78 -3.22 -0.82
CA ASN A 3 14.65 -2.91 0.60
C ASN A 3 13.34 -2.22 0.96
N LEU A 4 12.80 -1.37 0.08
CA LEU A 4 11.55 -0.68 0.33
C LEU A 4 10.34 -1.63 0.23
N LEU A 5 10.42 -2.65 -0.62
CA LEU A 5 9.36 -3.67 -0.72
C LEU A 5 9.37 -4.58 0.51
N GLY A 6 10.55 -5.01 0.96
CA GLY A 6 10.69 -5.77 2.21
C GLY A 6 10.18 -5.00 3.44
N PHE A 7 10.49 -3.71 3.54
CA PHE A 7 9.95 -2.85 4.59
C PHE A 7 8.42 -2.71 4.51
N SER A 8 7.87 -2.53 3.31
CA SER A 8 6.43 -2.34 3.11
C SER A 8 5.64 -3.60 3.43
N LEU A 9 6.16 -4.77 3.06
CA LEU A 9 5.57 -6.06 3.35
C LEU A 9 5.68 -6.39 4.85
N GLY A 10 6.81 -6.05 5.47
CA GLY A 10 6.99 -6.14 6.92
C GLY A 10 6.04 -5.22 7.69
N GLY A 11 5.87 -3.99 7.24
CA GLY A 11 4.90 -3.05 7.81
C GLY A 11 3.45 -3.53 7.65
N PHE A 12 3.11 -4.11 6.50
CA PHE A 12 1.80 -4.72 6.28
C PHE A 12 1.55 -5.94 7.19
N ALA A 13 2.55 -6.81 7.34
CA ALA A 13 2.47 -7.94 8.26
C ALA A 13 2.32 -7.49 9.72
N MET A 14 3.07 -6.47 10.13
CA MET A 14 2.96 -5.86 11.46
C MET A 14 1.57 -5.25 11.68
N TRP A 15 1.01 -4.58 10.66
CA TRP A 15 -0.35 -4.05 10.70
C TRP A 15 -1.40 -5.15 10.91
N ILE A 16 -1.35 -6.25 10.15
CA ILE A 16 -2.27 -7.39 10.33
C ILE A 16 -2.13 -8.02 11.72
N ALA A 17 -0.90 -8.06 12.24
CA ALA A 17 -0.59 -8.60 13.56
C ALA A 17 -1.06 -7.71 14.72
N ILE A 18 -1.27 -6.41 14.48
CA ILE A 18 -1.77 -5.46 15.49
C ILE A 18 -3.26 -5.65 15.74
N GLY A 19 -3.66 -5.44 17.00
CA GLY A 19 -5.05 -5.41 17.45
C GLY A 19 -5.53 -6.74 18.03
N ASP A 20 -6.33 -6.64 19.09
CA ASP A 20 -7.07 -7.78 19.65
C ASP A 20 -8.32 -8.09 18.81
N GLU A 21 -8.92 -9.27 19.02
CA GLU A 21 -10.12 -9.68 18.27
C GLU A 21 -11.27 -8.68 18.45
N ALA A 22 -11.38 -8.08 19.65
CA ALA A 22 -12.39 -7.06 19.95
C ALA A 22 -12.20 -5.80 19.11
N PHE A 23 -10.97 -5.28 19.00
CA PHE A 23 -10.68 -4.14 18.13
C PHE A 23 -10.94 -4.48 16.66
N LYS A 24 -10.46 -5.65 16.21
CA LYS A 24 -10.64 -6.10 14.82
C LYS A 24 -12.12 -6.19 14.45
N LYS A 25 -12.96 -6.74 15.32
CA LYS A 25 -14.41 -6.84 15.14
C LYS A 25 -15.09 -5.47 14.97
N ILE A 26 -14.62 -4.45 15.69
CA ILE A 26 -15.19 -3.10 15.60
C ILE A 26 -14.81 -2.43 14.27
N ILE A 27 -13.57 -2.62 13.81
CA ILE A 27 -13.10 -2.00 12.57
C ILE A 27 -13.43 -2.80 11.31
N THR A 28 -13.81 -4.08 11.42
CA THR A 28 -14.37 -4.86 10.31
C THR A 28 -15.82 -4.52 10.04
N GLY A 29 -16.54 -3.95 11.01
CA GLY A 29 -17.85 -3.35 10.79
C GLY A 29 -18.81 -4.27 10.03
N ASP A 30 -18.85 -5.55 10.41
CA ASP A 30 -19.67 -6.59 9.77
C ASP A 30 -21.17 -6.41 10.10
N GLU A 31 -21.66 -5.18 10.13
CA GLU A 31 -23.08 -4.89 10.27
C GLU A 31 -23.68 -4.81 8.87
N GLU A 32 -24.54 -5.78 8.55
CA GLU A 32 -25.39 -5.70 7.36
C GLU A 32 -26.18 -4.40 7.45
N SER A 33 -26.01 -3.50 6.47
CA SER A 33 -26.88 -2.34 6.35
C SER A 33 -28.32 -2.85 6.21
N GLU A 34 -29.33 -2.06 6.61
CA GLU A 34 -30.77 -2.42 6.53
C GLU A 34 -31.22 -2.90 5.13
N ASN A 35 -30.38 -2.71 4.11
CA ASN A 35 -30.58 -3.06 2.71
C ASN A 35 -29.86 -4.35 2.26
N GLY A 36 -29.17 -5.07 3.16
CA GLY A 36 -28.40 -6.28 2.84
C GLY A 36 -27.06 -6.02 2.11
N GLU A 37 -26.61 -4.77 2.02
CA GLU A 37 -25.32 -4.40 1.45
C GLU A 37 -24.25 -4.35 2.55
N VAL A 38 -23.11 -5.00 2.28
CA VAL A 38 -21.94 -5.00 3.17
C VAL A 38 -21.19 -3.68 2.97
N GLU A 39 -21.20 -2.80 3.98
CA GLU A 39 -20.48 -1.53 3.90
C GLU A 39 -18.96 -1.71 3.92
N TYR A 40 -18.24 -0.78 3.28
CA TYR A 40 -16.79 -0.83 3.15
C TYR A 40 -16.12 -0.57 4.50
N SER A 41 -15.58 -1.63 5.12
CA SER A 41 -15.05 -1.52 6.46
C SER A 41 -13.73 -0.73 6.53
N PRO A 42 -13.50 0.03 7.62
CA PRO A 42 -12.24 0.73 7.84
C PRO A 42 -11.02 -0.20 7.80
N TYR A 43 -11.17 -1.45 8.27
CA TYR A 43 -10.15 -2.49 8.16
C TYR A 43 -9.81 -2.81 6.70
N MET A 44 -10.83 -3.04 5.86
CA MET A 44 -10.62 -3.34 4.44
C MET A 44 -10.04 -2.15 3.68
N SER A 45 -10.46 -0.91 4.00
CA SER A 45 -9.91 0.31 3.39
C SER A 45 -8.38 0.43 3.58
N VAL A 46 -7.89 0.14 4.79
CA VAL A 46 -6.46 0.23 5.11
C VAL A 46 -5.70 -0.90 4.44
N ASN A 47 -6.24 -2.12 4.47
CA ASN A 47 -5.65 -3.26 3.79
C ASN A 47 -5.55 -3.05 2.27
N ALA A 48 -6.60 -2.53 1.64
CA ALA A 48 -6.61 -2.21 0.22
C ALA A 48 -5.56 -1.15 -0.14
N THR A 49 -5.39 -0.12 0.70
CA THR A 49 -4.37 0.92 0.51
C THR A 49 -2.96 0.33 0.54
N PHE A 50 -2.69 -0.59 1.48
CA PHE A 50 -1.41 -1.30 1.56
C PHE A 50 -1.16 -2.22 0.37
N VAL A 51 -2.15 -3.04 -0.01
CA VAL A 51 -2.04 -3.94 -1.15
C VAL A 51 -1.78 -3.16 -2.43
N HIS A 52 -2.53 -2.08 -2.65
CA HIS A 52 -2.34 -1.18 -3.80
C HIS A 52 -0.92 -0.60 -3.83
N PHE A 53 -0.44 -0.11 -2.68
CA PHE A 53 0.93 0.38 -2.55
C PHE A 53 1.98 -0.70 -2.89
N ILE A 54 1.85 -1.92 -2.34
CA ILE A 54 2.78 -3.03 -2.59
C ILE A 54 2.78 -3.44 -4.06
N LEU A 55 1.60 -3.50 -4.70
CA LEU A 55 1.48 -3.84 -6.12
C LEU A 55 2.17 -2.81 -7.02
N LEU A 56 1.97 -1.51 -6.75
CA LEU A 56 2.65 -0.44 -7.50
C LEU A 56 4.17 -0.48 -7.33
N GLN A 57 4.63 -0.81 -6.12
CA GLN A 57 6.05 -0.92 -5.83
C GLN A 57 6.67 -2.13 -6.54
N LEU A 58 5.97 -3.26 -6.59
CA LEU A 58 6.37 -4.44 -7.35
C LEU A 58 6.43 -4.14 -8.86
N LEU A 59 5.40 -3.48 -9.40
CA LEU A 59 5.35 -3.06 -10.80
C LEU A 59 6.53 -2.15 -11.15
N THR A 60 6.82 -1.16 -10.30
CA THR A 60 7.97 -0.27 -10.44
C THR A 60 9.29 -1.04 -10.52
N ILE A 61 9.49 -2.03 -9.64
CA ILE A 61 10.72 -2.83 -9.62
C ILE A 61 10.85 -3.66 -10.89
N ILE A 62 9.76 -4.30 -11.35
CA ILE A 62 9.75 -5.06 -12.60
C ILE A 62 10.12 -4.15 -13.76
N THR A 63 9.48 -2.99 -13.90
CA THR A 63 9.78 -2.04 -14.99
C THR A 63 11.22 -1.53 -14.91
N ALA A 64 11.75 -1.28 -13.72
CA ALA A 64 13.14 -0.88 -13.53
C ALA A 64 14.14 -2.00 -13.89
N LEU A 65 13.84 -3.25 -13.54
CA LEU A 65 14.66 -4.41 -13.90
C LEU A 65 14.65 -4.65 -15.41
N VAL A 66 13.48 -4.57 -16.06
CA VAL A 66 13.35 -4.63 -17.52
C VAL A 66 14.19 -3.52 -18.16
N THR A 67 14.01 -2.27 -17.72
CA THR A 67 14.79 -1.13 -18.24
C THR A 67 16.29 -1.35 -18.08
N LYS A 68 16.74 -1.84 -16.92
CA LYS A 68 18.16 -2.14 -16.66
C LYS A 68 18.69 -3.30 -17.52
N ALA A 69 17.93 -4.38 -17.66
CA ALA A 69 18.32 -5.55 -18.45
C ALA A 69 18.49 -5.20 -19.93
N TYR A 70 17.57 -4.39 -20.47
CA TYR A 70 17.61 -3.97 -21.86
C TYR A 70 18.48 -2.72 -22.08
N SER A 71 18.85 -1.96 -21.06
CA SER A 71 19.67 -0.74 -21.19
C SER A 71 20.99 -0.98 -21.94
N SER A 72 21.67 -2.10 -21.70
CA SER A 72 22.94 -2.42 -22.38
C SER A 72 22.72 -2.83 -23.85
N ILE A 73 21.65 -3.59 -24.11
CA ILE A 73 21.26 -4.05 -25.44
C ILE A 73 20.67 -2.93 -26.30
N LEU A 74 20.03 -1.93 -25.69
CA LEU A 74 19.39 -0.82 -26.41
C LEU A 74 20.36 0.33 -26.72
N ILE A 75 21.39 0.54 -25.90
CA ILE A 75 22.34 1.65 -26.05
C ILE A 75 23.42 1.38 -27.11
N ASN A 76 23.86 0.13 -27.28
CA ASN A 76 25.03 -0.21 -28.11
C ASN A 76 24.77 -1.31 -29.15
N ASN A 77 23.55 -1.43 -29.69
CA ASN A 77 23.29 -2.32 -30.83
C ASN A 77 23.10 -1.55 -32.13
N ALA A 78 24.12 -1.63 -33.00
CA ALA A 78 24.08 -1.11 -34.38
C ALA A 78 22.89 -1.66 -35.19
N PHE A 79 22.44 -2.89 -34.86
CA PHE A 79 21.35 -3.58 -35.54
C PHE A 79 19.97 -2.91 -35.32
N MET A 80 19.70 -2.42 -34.11
CA MET A 80 18.39 -1.83 -33.79
C MET A 80 18.28 -0.38 -34.31
N TYR A 81 19.40 0.35 -34.30
CA TYR A 81 19.49 1.67 -34.97
C TYR A 81 19.25 1.55 -36.48
N TYR A 82 19.79 0.50 -37.11
CA TYR A 82 19.65 0.26 -38.54
C TYR A 82 18.21 -0.10 -38.97
N TYR A 83 17.46 -0.87 -38.17
CA TYR A 83 16.11 -1.32 -38.54
C TYR A 83 14.99 -0.39 -38.08
N LEU A 84 15.12 0.27 -36.93
CA LEU A 84 14.08 1.13 -36.34
C LEU A 84 14.31 2.63 -36.51
N GLY A 85 15.52 3.07 -36.90
CA GLY A 85 15.83 4.48 -37.12
C GLY A 85 15.54 5.37 -35.91
N VAL A 86 15.32 6.68 -36.08
CA VAL A 86 15.11 7.64 -34.96
C VAL A 86 13.90 7.28 -34.07
N ALA A 87 12.95 6.47 -34.55
CA ALA A 87 11.75 6.05 -33.84
C ALA A 87 12.05 5.28 -32.53
N TYR A 88 13.12 4.48 -32.46
CA TYR A 88 13.46 3.73 -31.24
C TYR A 88 13.70 4.68 -30.05
N ARG A 89 14.30 5.85 -30.30
CA ARG A 89 14.63 6.83 -29.25
C ARG A 89 13.38 7.41 -28.63
N TYR A 90 12.35 7.66 -29.44
CA TYR A 90 11.05 8.15 -28.96
C TYR A 90 10.31 7.07 -28.17
N VAL A 91 10.32 5.81 -28.62
CA VAL A 91 9.70 4.70 -27.89
C VAL A 91 10.35 4.49 -26.52
N LEU A 92 11.69 4.52 -26.45
CA LEU A 92 12.42 4.42 -25.19
C LEU A 92 12.16 5.59 -24.26
N LEU A 93 12.08 6.81 -24.80
CA LEU A 93 11.79 8.00 -24.01
C LEU A 93 10.38 7.95 -23.42
N THR A 94 9.38 7.53 -24.21
CA THR A 94 8.01 7.33 -23.73
C THR A 94 7.93 6.24 -22.66
N PHE A 95 8.59 5.10 -22.89
CA PHE A 95 8.63 4.00 -21.92
C PHE A 95 9.30 4.42 -20.60
N SER A 96 10.43 5.14 -20.70
CA SER A 96 11.12 5.67 -19.51
C SER A 96 10.29 6.71 -18.77
N PHE A 97 9.54 7.55 -19.48
CA PHE A 97 8.61 8.51 -18.88
C PHE A 97 7.51 7.78 -18.09
N PHE A 98 6.87 6.77 -18.68
CA PHE A 98 5.84 5.97 -17.98
C PHE A 98 6.41 5.22 -16.77
N ALA A 99 7.60 4.63 -16.89
CA ALA A 99 8.26 3.95 -15.79
C ALA A 99 8.53 4.91 -14.62
N TYR A 100 9.00 6.13 -14.92
CA TYR A 100 9.23 7.16 -13.92
C TYR A 100 7.93 7.67 -13.29
N PHE A 101 6.87 7.83 -14.09
CA PHE A 101 5.56 8.24 -13.61
C PHE A 101 4.97 7.22 -12.61
N ILE A 102 5.02 5.93 -12.95
CA ILE A 102 4.59 4.83 -12.06
C ILE A 102 5.42 4.82 -10.78
N PHE A 103 6.73 5.06 -10.89
CA PHE A 103 7.61 5.16 -9.72
C PHE A 103 7.18 6.27 -8.77
N ILE A 104 6.96 7.48 -9.28
CA ILE A 104 6.50 8.62 -8.46
C ILE A 104 5.15 8.32 -7.82
N TYR A 105 4.20 7.75 -8.58
CA TYR A 105 2.90 7.35 -8.04
C TYR A 105 3.03 6.31 -6.92
N SER A 106 3.95 5.35 -7.05
CA SER A 106 4.24 4.37 -5.99
C SER A 106 4.74 5.05 -4.70
N VAL A 107 5.58 6.09 -4.80
CA VAL A 107 6.05 6.85 -3.62
C VAL A 107 4.90 7.59 -2.94
N PHE A 108 4.00 8.22 -3.70
CA PHE A 108 2.82 8.86 -3.12
C PHE A 108 1.85 7.84 -2.50
N SER A 109 1.69 6.67 -3.11
CA SER A 109 0.91 5.57 -2.52
C SER A 109 1.51 5.06 -1.21
N ALA A 110 2.84 5.10 -1.06
CA ALA A 110 3.51 4.76 0.21
C ALA A 110 3.10 5.74 1.33
N LEU A 111 3.11 7.03 1.03
CA LEU A 111 2.68 8.07 1.98
C LEU A 111 1.21 7.89 2.37
N ALA A 112 0.34 7.56 1.41
CA ALA A 112 -1.07 7.25 1.67
C ALA A 112 -1.22 6.05 2.63
N ALA A 113 -0.43 4.98 2.43
CA ALA A 113 -0.43 3.82 3.32
C ALA A 113 0.03 4.19 4.75
N VAL A 114 1.07 5.03 4.89
CA VAL A 114 1.54 5.52 6.19
C VAL A 114 0.43 6.32 6.90
N PHE A 115 -0.27 7.20 6.20
CA PHE A 115 -1.39 7.94 6.80
C PHE A 115 -2.57 7.03 7.15
N ALA A 116 -2.83 5.98 6.36
CA ALA A 116 -3.85 4.99 6.69
C ALA A 116 -3.53 4.27 8.02
N ILE A 117 -2.29 3.82 8.23
CA ILE A 117 -1.84 3.23 9.51
C ILE A 117 -2.02 4.23 10.64
N PHE A 118 -1.57 5.48 10.45
CA PHE A 118 -1.67 6.52 11.47
C PHE A 118 -3.13 6.77 11.90
N ARG A 119 -4.05 6.80 10.92
CA ARG A 119 -5.49 6.90 11.17
C ARG A 119 -5.97 5.73 12.03
N VAL A 120 -5.61 4.48 11.70
CA VAL A 120 -6.09 3.35 12.50
C VAL A 120 -5.45 3.31 13.89
N SER A 121 -4.20 3.72 14.02
CA SER A 121 -3.55 3.86 15.33
C SER A 121 -4.34 4.82 16.25
N SER A 122 -4.86 5.92 15.70
CA SER A 122 -5.71 6.84 16.47
C SER A 122 -7.04 6.21 16.91
N TRP A 123 -7.64 5.37 16.06
CA TRP A 123 -8.85 4.60 16.42
C TRP A 123 -8.56 3.57 17.50
N TYR A 124 -7.42 2.87 17.40
CA TYR A 124 -6.97 1.92 18.43
C TYR A 124 -6.79 2.60 19.78
N ASN A 125 -6.13 3.76 19.81
CA ASN A 125 -5.98 4.54 21.04
C ASN A 125 -7.33 4.96 21.64
N THR A 126 -8.27 5.40 20.79
CA THR A 126 -9.63 5.77 21.22
C THR A 126 -10.37 4.57 21.79
N PHE A 127 -10.30 3.41 21.13
CA PHE A 127 -10.90 2.16 21.60
C PHE A 127 -10.38 1.75 22.98
N MET A 128 -9.05 1.76 23.17
CA MET A 128 -8.44 1.44 24.45
C MET A 128 -8.85 2.42 25.56
N THR A 129 -8.96 3.71 25.24
CA THR A 129 -9.43 4.74 26.18
C THR A 129 -10.87 4.50 26.63
N LEU A 130 -11.76 4.16 25.68
CA LEU A 130 -13.15 3.85 25.97
C LEU A 130 -13.31 2.57 26.81
N ARG A 131 -12.54 1.53 26.50
CA ARG A 131 -12.53 0.27 27.26
C ARG A 131 -12.10 0.50 28.71
N ASN A 132 -10.99 1.20 28.92
CA ASN A 132 -10.50 1.54 30.26
C ASN A 132 -11.52 2.36 31.07
N LYS A 133 -12.26 3.27 30.42
CA LYS A 133 -13.31 4.04 31.08
C LYS A 133 -14.50 3.17 31.50
N GLN A 134 -14.89 2.20 30.68
CA GLN A 134 -15.96 1.25 31.02
C GLN A 134 -15.56 0.37 32.21
N ASP A 135 -14.34 -0.15 32.23
CA ASP A 135 -13.87 -1.02 33.32
C ASP A 135 -13.83 -0.25 34.65
N ASN A 136 -13.31 0.98 34.66
CA ASN A 136 -13.33 1.83 35.87
C ASN A 136 -14.77 2.12 36.35
N SER A 137 -15.72 2.30 35.44
CA SER A 137 -17.12 2.57 35.81
C SER A 137 -17.86 1.35 36.38
N LYS A 138 -17.41 0.13 36.05
CA LYS A 138 -17.95 -1.11 36.63
C LYS A 138 -17.41 -1.32 38.05
N ASN A 139 -16.11 -1.16 38.25
CA ASN A 139 -15.49 -1.31 39.56
C ASN A 139 -16.11 -0.36 40.61
N ASN A 140 -16.38 0.89 40.24
CA ASN A 140 -17.02 1.87 41.14
C ASN A 140 -18.50 1.57 41.47
N LYS A 141 -19.14 0.59 40.83
CA LYS A 141 -20.53 0.18 41.13
C LYS A 141 -20.60 -1.07 42.01
N GLU A 142 -19.48 -1.77 42.18
CA GLU A 142 -19.38 -2.99 42.98
C GLU A 142 -18.85 -2.73 44.40
N GLU A 143 -18.32 -1.52 44.66
CA GLU A 143 -18.04 -0.95 46.00
C GLU A 143 -19.25 -0.19 46.56
#